data_AF-A0A7Y4TT66-F1
#
_entry.id   AF-A0A7Y4TT66-F1
#
_cell.length_a   1.000
_cell.length_b   1.000
_cell.length_c   1.000
_cell.angle_alpha   90.00
_cell.angle_beta   90.00
_cell.angle_gamma   90.00
#
_symmetry.space_group_name_H-M   'P 1'
#
loop_
_entity.id
_entity.type
_entity.pdbx_description
1 polymer ?
#
loop_
_entity_poly.entity_id
_entity_poly.type
_entity_poly.pdbx_seq_one_letter_code
_entity_poly.pdbx_strand_id
1 'polypeptide(L)'
;MKHEAFLEKLIAILDRSAIAYRQYINEGKPFQLAQQLKLHNGNALQWLKENGSLLPIRFQGDIQSLITHYSEWSHKWEKLNAEKEFGPDEVFVFANDITFPKQAAQNLEAFYKEISQPPATLHGK
;
A
#
# COMPACT_ATOMS: atom_id res chain seq x y z
N MET A 1 4.40 -19.13 10.01
CA MET A 1 2.98 -18.85 10.28
C MET A 1 2.66 -17.36 10.47
N LYS A 2 3.27 -16.60 11.41
CA LYS A 2 2.89 -15.18 11.61
C LYS A 2 3.26 -14.24 10.44
N HIS A 3 4.41 -14.46 9.79
CA HIS A 3 4.86 -13.58 8.68
C HIS A 3 4.02 -13.78 7.41
N GLU A 4 3.67 -15.02 7.11
CA GLU A 4 2.92 -15.38 5.90
C GLU A 4 1.53 -14.76 5.88
N ALA A 5 0.73 -14.94 6.94
CA ALA A 5 -0.59 -14.33 7.04
C ALA A 5 -0.53 -12.79 7.04
N PHE A 6 0.52 -12.20 7.64
CA PHE A 6 0.75 -10.77 7.58
C PHE A 6 0.99 -10.29 6.15
N LEU A 7 1.90 -10.94 5.43
CA LEU A 7 2.30 -10.58 4.07
C LEU A 7 1.18 -10.85 3.06
N GLU A 8 0.48 -11.98 3.17
CA GLU A 8 -0.68 -12.30 2.33
C GLU A 8 -1.71 -11.17 2.39
N LYS A 9 -2.09 -10.76 3.61
CA LYS A 9 -3.05 -9.66 3.79
C LYS A 9 -2.49 -8.33 3.33
N LEU A 10 -1.21 -8.03 3.58
CA LEU A 10 -0.58 -6.80 3.11
C LEU A 10 -0.62 -6.72 1.58
N ILE A 11 -0.20 -7.78 0.89
CA ILE A 11 -0.18 -7.85 -0.58
C ILE A 11 -1.58 -7.65 -1.15
N ALA A 12 -2.60 -8.31 -0.58
CA ALA A 12 -3.99 -8.10 -0.99
C ALA A 12 -4.45 -6.64 -0.83
N ILE A 13 -3.99 -5.94 0.22
CA ILE A 13 -4.28 -4.51 0.41
C ILE A 13 -3.54 -3.65 -0.62
N LEU A 14 -2.27 -3.95 -0.92
CA LEU A 14 -1.47 -3.25 -1.92
C LEU A 14 -2.09 -3.39 -3.32
N ASP A 15 -2.55 -4.58 -3.68
CA ASP A 15 -3.21 -4.85 -4.96
C ASP A 15 -4.50 -4.03 -5.12
N ARG A 16 -5.34 -4.00 -4.08
CA ARG A 16 -6.56 -3.18 -4.06
C ARG A 16 -6.23 -1.68 -4.18
N SER A 17 -5.20 -1.22 -3.47
CA SER A 17 -4.75 0.17 -3.55
C SER A 17 -4.25 0.52 -4.97
N ALA A 18 -3.54 -0.41 -5.62
CA ALA A 18 -3.07 -0.23 -6.99
C ALA A 18 -4.21 -0.21 -8.01
N ILE A 19 -5.25 -1.03 -7.82
CA ILE A 19 -6.47 -1.00 -8.65
C ILE A 19 -7.18 0.34 -8.49
N ALA A 20 -7.45 0.77 -7.25
CA ALA A 20 -8.11 2.05 -6.97
C ALA A 20 -7.33 3.24 -7.52
N TYR A 21 -5.99 3.22 -7.40
CA TYR A 21 -5.15 4.26 -7.98
C TYR A 21 -5.25 4.32 -9.51
N ARG A 22 -5.21 3.17 -10.19
CA ARG A 22 -5.39 3.13 -11.65
C ARG A 22 -6.75 3.69 -12.07
N GLN A 23 -7.81 3.33 -11.36
CA GLN A 23 -9.14 3.83 -11.63
C GLN A 23 -9.20 5.36 -11.44
N TYR A 24 -8.69 5.86 -10.32
CA TYR A 24 -8.59 7.30 -10.03
C TYR A 24 -7.87 8.06 -11.15
N ILE A 25 -6.73 7.56 -11.64
CA ILE A 25 -6.01 8.22 -12.75
C ILE A 25 -6.80 8.17 -14.06
N ASN A 26 -7.35 7.01 -14.41
CA ASN A 26 -8.03 6.79 -15.70
C ASN A 26 -9.34 7.57 -15.83
N GLU A 27 -10.06 7.79 -14.72
CA GLU A 27 -11.34 8.50 -14.71
C GLU A 27 -11.19 10.02 -14.52
N GLY A 28 -9.98 10.57 -14.63
CA GLY A 28 -9.75 12.01 -14.52
C GLY A 28 -9.70 12.53 -13.08
N LYS A 29 -9.38 11.64 -12.13
CA LYS A 29 -9.09 11.96 -10.72
C LYS A 29 -10.29 12.53 -9.94
N PRO A 30 -11.50 11.94 -10.03
CA PRO A 30 -12.66 12.44 -9.30
C PRO A 30 -12.52 12.22 -7.79
N PHE A 31 -13.08 13.12 -7.01
CA PHE A 31 -13.02 13.11 -5.55
C PHE A 31 -13.54 11.80 -4.94
N GLN A 32 -14.63 11.24 -5.46
CA GLN A 32 -15.18 9.97 -4.99
C GLN A 32 -14.17 8.81 -5.07
N LEU A 33 -13.35 8.77 -6.12
CA LEU A 33 -12.29 7.75 -6.25
C LEU A 33 -11.08 8.07 -5.38
N ALA A 34 -10.78 9.36 -5.17
CA ALA A 34 -9.76 9.77 -4.20
C ALA A 34 -10.14 9.33 -2.77
N GLN A 35 -11.44 9.36 -2.40
CA GLN A 35 -11.93 8.84 -1.12
C GLN A 35 -11.74 7.32 -0.99
N GLN A 36 -12.06 6.56 -2.05
CA GLN A 36 -11.81 5.11 -2.07
C GLN A 36 -10.32 4.80 -1.93
N LEU A 37 -9.46 5.53 -2.66
CA LEU A 37 -8.02 5.39 -2.55
C LEU A 37 -7.52 5.75 -1.14
N LYS A 38 -8.07 6.78 -0.49
CA LYS A 38 -7.76 7.14 0.90
C LYS A 38 -8.11 6.01 1.87
N LEU A 39 -9.24 5.34 1.69
CA LEU A 39 -9.63 4.19 2.51
C LEU A 39 -8.62 3.05 2.37
N HIS A 40 -8.24 2.69 1.14
CA HIS A 40 -7.27 1.62 0.90
C HIS A 40 -5.88 1.94 1.43
N ASN A 41 -5.38 3.15 1.18
CA ASN A 41 -4.10 3.64 1.70
C ASN A 41 -4.09 3.68 3.23
N GLY A 42 -5.20 4.10 3.85
CA GLY A 42 -5.37 4.08 5.31
C GLY A 42 -5.29 2.67 5.90
N ASN A 43 -5.97 1.71 5.26
CA ASN A 43 -5.90 0.30 5.67
C ASN A 43 -4.48 -0.26 5.56
N ALA A 44 -3.75 0.08 4.49
CA ALA A 44 -2.35 -0.32 4.32
C ALA A 44 -1.47 0.25 5.43
N LEU A 45 -1.60 1.56 5.69
CA LEU A 45 -0.85 2.26 6.73
C LEU A 45 -1.09 1.66 8.11
N GLN A 46 -2.35 1.42 8.47
CA GLN A 46 -2.71 0.81 9.75
C GLN A 46 -2.12 -0.59 9.87
N TRP A 47 -2.28 -1.43 8.84
CA TRP A 47 -1.77 -2.80 8.85
C TRP A 47 -0.25 -2.85 9.00
N LEU A 48 0.48 -1.97 8.31
CA LEU A 48 1.93 -1.82 8.41
C LEU A 48 2.38 -1.37 9.81
N LYS A 49 1.69 -0.39 10.41
CA LYS A 49 2.02 0.11 11.76
C LYS A 49 1.81 -0.95 12.84
N GLU A 50 0.70 -1.68 12.75
CA GLU A 50 0.33 -2.68 13.77
C GLU A 50 1.19 -3.95 13.69
N ASN A 51 1.61 -4.34 12.48
CA ASN A 51 2.17 -5.68 12.24
C ASN A 51 3.56 -5.66 11.58
N GLY A 52 4.07 -4.50 11.16
CA GLY A 52 5.35 -4.42 10.45
C GLY A 52 6.55 -4.92 11.26
N SER A 53 6.48 -4.84 12.59
CA SER A 53 7.49 -5.39 13.51
C SER A 53 7.55 -6.93 13.51
N LEU A 54 6.55 -7.61 12.94
CA LEU A 54 6.58 -9.06 12.77
C LEU A 54 7.62 -9.50 11.75
N LEU A 55 8.03 -8.66 10.80
CA LEU A 55 9.00 -9.05 9.79
C LEU A 55 10.45 -9.02 10.29
N PRO A 56 11.34 -9.86 9.70
CA PRO A 56 12.77 -9.79 9.94
C PRO A 56 13.33 -8.37 9.79
N ILE A 57 14.37 -8.04 10.58
CA ILE A 57 14.98 -6.70 10.63
C ILE A 57 15.38 -6.15 9.24
N ARG A 58 15.78 -7.02 8.32
CA ARG A 58 16.15 -6.67 6.94
C ARG A 58 15.04 -5.98 6.14
N PHE A 59 13.77 -6.16 6.52
CA PHE A 59 12.61 -5.55 5.84
C PHE A 59 12.10 -4.28 6.52
N GLN A 60 12.69 -3.86 7.64
CA GLN A 60 12.19 -2.70 8.38
C GLN A 60 12.34 -1.39 7.57
N GLY A 61 13.37 -1.29 6.73
CA GLY A 61 13.51 -0.18 5.78
C GLY A 61 12.39 -0.15 4.73
N ASP A 62 11.96 -1.32 4.23
CA ASP A 62 10.87 -1.44 3.26
C ASP A 62 9.52 -1.05 3.90
N ILE A 63 9.26 -1.56 5.11
CA ILE A 63 8.08 -1.21 5.90
C ILE A 63 8.03 0.29 6.18
N GLN A 64 9.15 0.87 6.65
CA GLN A 64 9.21 2.29 6.96
C GLN A 64 8.98 3.16 5.71
N SER A 65 9.53 2.76 4.56
CA SER A 65 9.32 3.48 3.29
C SER A 65 7.84 3.52 2.90
N LEU A 66 7.14 2.39 3.04
CA LEU A 66 5.68 2.32 2.78
C LEU A 66 4.89 3.16 3.79
N ILE A 67 5.21 3.07 5.08
CA ILE A 67 4.56 3.88 6.14
C ILE A 67 4.71 5.37 5.84
N THR A 68 5.93 5.82 5.52
CA THR A 68 6.21 7.21 5.19
C THR A 68 5.38 7.67 3.99
N HIS A 69 5.38 6.88 2.89
CA HIS A 69 4.58 7.20 1.71
C HIS A 69 3.09 7.37 2.03
N TYR A 70 2.47 6.40 2.71
CA TYR A 70 1.04 6.47 3.01
C TYR A 70 0.67 7.54 4.03
N SER A 71 1.57 7.86 4.96
CA SER A 71 1.35 8.93 5.94
C SER A 71 1.36 10.30 5.26
N GLU A 72 2.35 10.54 4.40
CA GLU A 72 2.48 11.79 3.66
C GLU A 72 1.36 11.98 2.65
N TRP A 73 1.01 10.92 1.92
CA TRP A 73 -0.14 10.94 1.02
C TRP A 73 -1.44 11.25 1.77
N SER A 74 -1.66 10.60 2.93
CA SER A 74 -2.84 10.83 3.76
C SER A 74 -2.91 12.26 4.28
N HIS A 75 -1.80 12.80 4.76
CA HIS A 75 -1.73 14.17 5.26
C HIS A 75 -2.06 15.19 4.17
N LYS A 76 -1.50 15.02 2.96
CA LYS A 76 -1.79 15.89 1.82
C LYS A 76 -3.24 15.80 1.37
N TRP A 77 -3.82 14.59 1.37
CA TRP A 77 -5.24 14.38 1.09
C TRP A 77 -6.12 15.12 2.11
N GLU A 78 -5.85 14.95 3.40
CA GLU A 78 -6.62 15.56 4.49
C GLU A 78 -6.54 17.08 4.45
N LYS A 79 -5.36 17.62 4.16
CA LYS A 79 -5.15 19.06 3.97
C LYS A 79 -6.01 19.61 2.84
N LEU A 80 -5.93 19.03 1.64
CA LEU A 80 -6.70 19.50 0.49
C LEU A 80 -8.21 19.37 0.76
N ASN A 81 -8.66 18.25 1.33
CA ASN A 81 -10.06 18.02 1.66
C ASN A 81 -10.61 19.01 2.72
N ALA A 82 -9.75 19.60 3.55
CA ALA A 82 -10.15 20.60 4.52
C ALA A 82 -10.25 22.02 3.93
N GLU A 83 -9.70 22.27 2.74
CA GLU A 83 -9.72 23.60 2.10
C GLU A 83 -11.11 23.97 1.56
N LYS A 84 -11.91 22.99 1.17
CA LYS A 84 -13.30 23.18 0.71
C LYS A 84 -14.07 21.87 0.68
N GLU A 85 -15.38 21.97 0.47
CA GLU A 85 -16.23 20.84 0.09
C GLU A 85 -16.06 20.53 -1.39
N PHE A 86 -15.82 19.26 -1.73
CA PHE A 86 -15.69 18.77 -3.11
C PHE A 86 -16.94 17.98 -3.49
N GLY A 87 -17.50 18.28 -4.67
CA GLY A 87 -18.45 17.39 -5.33
C GLY A 87 -17.82 16.04 -5.72
N PRO A 88 -18.61 14.96 -5.85
CA PRO A 88 -18.10 13.61 -6.09
C PRO A 88 -17.27 13.48 -7.38
N ASP A 89 -17.65 14.21 -8.43
CA ASP A 89 -16.99 14.20 -9.74
C ASP A 89 -15.97 15.33 -9.91
N GLU A 90 -15.77 16.18 -8.90
CA GLU A 90 -14.76 17.22 -8.97
C GLU A 90 -13.36 16.63 -9.00
N VAL A 91 -12.50 17.23 -9.81
CA VAL A 91 -11.08 16.86 -9.90
C VAL A 91 -10.42 17.14 -8.55
N PHE A 92 -9.90 16.08 -7.93
CA PHE A 92 -9.23 16.15 -6.63
C PHE A 92 -7.77 15.76 -6.79
N VAL A 93 -6.87 16.74 -6.82
CA VAL A 93 -5.43 16.53 -7.07
C VAL A 93 -4.60 17.41 -6.15
N PHE A 94 -3.54 16.83 -5.58
CA PHE A 94 -2.53 17.53 -4.79
C PHE A 94 -1.12 17.17 -5.26
N ALA A 95 -0.17 18.08 -5.06
CA ALA A 95 1.23 17.84 -5.38
C ALA A 95 1.80 16.77 -4.42
N ASN A 96 2.27 15.65 -4.97
CA ASN A 96 2.90 14.60 -4.19
C ASN A 96 4.33 14.34 -4.66
N ASP A 97 5.30 14.89 -3.91
CA ASP A 97 6.74 14.71 -4.16
C ASP A 97 7.24 13.31 -3.76
N ILE A 98 6.43 12.54 -3.02
CA ILE A 98 6.81 11.22 -2.53
C ILE A 98 6.14 10.15 -3.38
N THR A 99 6.92 9.57 -4.29
CA THR A 99 6.47 8.46 -5.13
C THR A 99 6.25 7.19 -4.32
N PHE A 100 5.36 6.33 -4.80
CA PHE A 100 5.15 5.00 -4.20
C PHE A 100 6.48 4.21 -4.19
N PRO A 101 6.91 3.64 -3.05
CA PRO A 101 8.19 2.95 -2.92
C PRO A 101 8.09 1.54 -3.53
N LYS A 102 8.11 1.48 -4.86
CA LYS A 102 7.89 0.24 -5.64
C LYS A 102 8.84 -0.88 -5.24
N GLN A 103 10.12 -0.57 -5.01
CA GLN A 103 11.11 -1.57 -4.63
C GLN A 103 10.79 -2.21 -3.27
N ALA A 104 10.33 -1.42 -2.30
CA ALA A 104 9.94 -1.92 -0.98
C ALA A 104 8.78 -2.91 -1.09
N ALA A 105 7.74 -2.56 -1.86
CA ALA A 105 6.62 -3.46 -2.11
C ALA A 105 7.06 -4.77 -2.79
N GLN A 106 7.95 -4.69 -3.80
CA GLN A 106 8.47 -5.85 -4.51
C GLN A 106 9.32 -6.76 -3.61
N ASN A 107 10.13 -6.21 -2.70
CA ASN A 107 10.91 -6.99 -1.74
C ASN A 107 10.01 -7.81 -0.81
N LEU A 108 8.93 -7.20 -0.29
CA LEU A 108 7.96 -7.87 0.58
C LEU A 108 7.17 -8.96 -0.16
N GLU A 109 6.79 -8.69 -1.42
CA GLU A 109 6.11 -9.65 -2.27
C GLU A 109 7.02 -10.85 -2.62
N ALA A 110 8.29 -10.59 -2.92
CA ALA A 110 9.29 -11.64 -3.15
C ALA A 110 9.47 -12.51 -1.90
N PHE A 111 9.56 -11.89 -0.73
CA PHE A 111 9.68 -12.63 0.53
C PHE A 111 8.45 -13.49 0.82
N TYR A 112 7.25 -13.00 0.53
CA TYR A 112 6.04 -13.80 0.64
C TYR A 112 6.10 -15.04 -0.26
N LYS A 113 6.49 -14.86 -1.53
CA LYS A 113 6.66 -15.97 -2.48
C LYS A 113 7.67 -17.00 -2.00
N GLU A 114 8.77 -16.58 -1.39
CA GLU A 114 9.79 -17.48 -0.82
C GLU A 114 9.24 -18.34 0.32
N ILE A 115 8.42 -17.76 1.21
CA ILE A 115 7.93 -18.48 2.39
C ILE A 115 6.63 -19.25 2.17
N SER A 116 5.91 -18.97 1.08
CA SER A 116 4.65 -19.64 0.72
C SER A 116 4.82 -20.80 -0.27
N GLN A 117 6.02 -21.04 -0.80
CA GLN A 117 6.28 -22.24 -1.61
C GLN A 117 6.64 -23.44 -0.71
N PRO A 118 6.06 -24.63 -0.94
CA PRO A 118 6.53 -25.85 -0.29
C PRO A 118 7.98 -26.15 -0.74
N PRO A 119 8.83 -26.74 0.12
CA PRO A 119 10.18 -27.11 -0.28
C PRO A 119 10.10 -28.03 -1.50
N ALA A 120 10.87 -27.70 -2.55
CA ALA A 120 10.97 -28.53 -3.74
C ALA A 120 11.31 -29.96 -3.31
N THR A 121 10.42 -30.91 -3.59
CA THR A 121 10.64 -32.32 -3.35
C THR A 121 11.88 -32.72 -4.14
N LEU A 122 13.01 -32.91 -3.45
CA LEU A 122 14.16 -33.59 -4.01
C LEU A 122 13.72 -35.03 -4.28
N HIS A 123 13.24 -35.31 -5.48
CA HIS A 123 13.19 -36.68 -5.97
C HIS A 123 14.63 -37.15 -6.14
N GLY A 124 15.11 -37.85 -5.13
CA GLY A 124 16.35 -38.59 -5.15
C GLY A 124 16.34 -39.52 -6.37
N LYS A 125 17.42 -39.43 -7.14
CA LYS A 125 17.80 -40.43 -8.12
C LYS A 125 18.30 -41.68 -7.41
#